data_AF-A0A9N9R0N7-F1
#
_entry.id   AF-A0A9N9R0N7-F1
#
_cell.length_a   1.000
_cell.length_b   1.000
_cell.length_c   1.000
_cell.angle_alpha   90.00
_cell.angle_beta   90.00
_cell.angle_gamma   90.00
#
_symmetry.space_group_name_H-M   'P 1'
#
loop_
_entity.id
_entity.type
_entity.pdbx_description
1 polymer ?
#
loop_
_entity_poly.entity_id
_entity_poly.type
_entity_poly.pdbx_seq_one_letter_code
_entity_poly.pdbx_strand_id
1 'polypeptide(L)'
;MNNLSCIRGDYLKVYWEVQGPGPPGAISERSAWVRDLCGSRADAPPELYSPGPALVLEFHTGPKQNNATGFVGTYSFIDKPATMHLI
;
A
#
# COMPACT_ATOMS: atom_id res chain seq x y z
N MET A 1 7.60 -8.26 -16.49
CA MET A 1 6.86 -7.30 -15.65
C MET A 1 5.87 -6.55 -16.55
N ASN A 2 4.67 -7.09 -16.76
CA ASN A 2 3.63 -6.40 -17.53
C ASN A 2 2.66 -5.74 -16.56
N ASN A 3 2.94 -4.47 -16.25
CA ASN A 3 2.14 -3.59 -15.39
C ASN A 3 0.80 -3.15 -16.05
N LEU A 4 0.20 -3.97 -16.92
CA LEU A 4 -0.88 -3.52 -17.80
C LEU A 4 -2.31 -3.93 -17.39
N SER A 5 -2.55 -4.62 -16.26
CA SER A 5 -3.94 -4.89 -15.86
C SER A 5 -4.22 -5.19 -14.38
N CYS A 6 -3.40 -4.73 -13.43
CA CYS A 6 -3.69 -4.93 -12.00
C CYS A 6 -5.09 -4.39 -11.64
N ILE A 7 -5.40 -3.20 -12.17
CA ILE A 7 -6.70 -2.53 -12.02
C ILE A 7 -7.88 -3.21 -12.76
N ARG A 8 -7.65 -4.28 -13.55
CA ARG A 8 -8.73 -5.04 -14.22
C ARG A 8 -9.19 -6.26 -13.42
N GLY A 9 -8.49 -6.60 -12.34
CA GLY A 9 -8.83 -7.70 -11.43
C GLY A 9 -9.03 -7.20 -10.01
N ASP A 10 -8.82 -8.09 -9.04
CA ASP A 10 -8.78 -7.73 -7.63
C ASP A 10 -7.37 -7.24 -7.27
N TYR A 11 -7.28 -6.13 -6.55
CA TYR A 11 -6.00 -5.49 -6.24
C TYR A 11 -6.06 -4.66 -4.96
N LEU A 12 -4.89 -4.34 -4.41
CA LEU A 12 -4.73 -3.42 -3.29
C LEU A 12 -4.07 -2.14 -3.77
N LYS A 13 -4.66 -0.99 -3.42
CA LYS A 13 -3.94 0.29 -3.46
C LYS A 13 -3.20 0.50 -2.15
N VAL A 14 -1.96 0.95 -2.25
CA VAL A 14 -1.12 1.28 -1.10
C VAL A 14 -0.95 2.79 -1.01
N TYR A 15 -1.22 3.37 0.17
CA TYR A 15 -1.03 4.79 0.44
C TYR A 15 -0.09 4.96 1.65
N TRP A 16 0.96 5.77 1.53
CA TRP A 16 1.84 6.11 2.67
C TRP A 16 2.33 7.57 2.68
N GLU A 17 2.01 8.33 1.63
CA GLU A 17 2.31 9.75 1.47
C GLU A 17 0.99 10.48 1.23
N VAL A 18 0.24 10.71 2.31
CA VAL A 18 -1.02 11.47 2.22
C VAL A 18 -0.66 12.95 2.16
N GLN A 19 -0.49 13.46 0.94
CA GLN A 19 -0.36 14.90 0.70
C GLN A 19 -1.77 15.48 0.54
N GLY A 20 -2.32 16.07 1.61
CA GLY A 20 -3.63 16.72 1.55
C GLY A 20 -4.05 17.34 2.89
N PRO A 21 -4.97 18.32 2.89
CA PRO A 21 -5.54 18.87 4.11
C PRO A 21 -6.38 17.82 4.83
N GLY A 22 -5.92 17.36 5.99
CA GLY A 22 -6.59 16.36 6.82
C GLY A 22 -5.66 15.81 7.90
N PRO A 23 -6.19 15.05 8.89
CA PRO A 23 -5.37 14.31 9.84
C PRO A 23 -4.40 13.34 9.12
N PRO A 24 -3.25 12.99 9.71
CA PRO A 24 -2.38 11.94 9.16
C PRO A 24 -3.15 10.65 8.87
N GLY A 25 -3.00 10.10 7.67
CA GLY A 25 -3.72 8.89 7.24
C GLY A 25 -5.13 9.12 6.70
N ALA A 26 -5.62 10.37 6.62
CA ALA A 26 -6.90 10.67 5.98
C ALA A 26 -6.83 10.49 4.45
N ILE A 27 -7.28 9.33 3.96
CA ILE A 27 -7.37 9.05 2.52
C ILE A 27 -8.75 9.43 1.97
N SER A 28 -8.77 9.85 0.71
CA SER A 28 -9.99 10.13 -0.06
C SER A 28 -9.83 9.63 -1.49
N GLU A 29 -10.90 9.68 -2.28
CA GLU A 29 -10.90 9.38 -3.72
C GLU A 29 -9.88 10.21 -4.54
N ARG A 30 -9.43 11.36 -4.01
CA ARG A 30 -8.45 12.25 -4.65
C ARG A 30 -7.02 12.02 -4.18
N SER A 31 -6.81 11.16 -3.19
CA SER A 31 -5.49 10.86 -2.65
C SER A 31 -4.67 10.06 -3.67
N ALA A 32 -3.42 10.45 -3.89
CA ALA A 32 -2.49 9.67 -4.69
C ALA A 32 -2.05 8.41 -3.93
N TRP A 33 -2.02 7.27 -4.62
CA TRP A 33 -1.45 6.02 -4.10
C TRP A 33 -0.06 5.79 -4.71
N VAL A 34 0.74 5.01 -4.00
CA VAL A 34 2.15 4.79 -4.35
C VAL A 34 2.36 3.54 -5.21
N ARG A 35 1.44 2.57 -5.12
CA ARG A 35 1.50 1.31 -5.84
C ARG A 35 0.18 0.55 -5.78
N ASP A 36 -0.05 -0.26 -6.81
CA ASP A 36 -1.06 -1.31 -6.86
C ASP A 36 -0.41 -2.70 -6.65
N LEU A 37 -1.02 -3.56 -5.83
CA LEU A 37 -0.60 -4.95 -5.62
C LEU A 37 -1.70 -5.92 -6.07
N CYS A 38 -1.33 -6.93 -6.84
CA CYS A 38 -2.22 -8.01 -7.28
C CYS A 38 -1.38 -9.24 -7.63
N GLY A 39 -2.04 -10.38 -7.84
CA GLY A 39 -1.37 -11.63 -8.18
C GLY A 39 -0.98 -12.44 -6.95
N SER A 40 0.21 -13.02 -6.99
CA SER A 40 0.72 -13.93 -5.96
C SER A 40 1.71 -13.24 -5.01
N ARG A 41 2.13 -13.95 -3.96
CA ARG A 41 3.17 -13.45 -3.04
C ARG A 41 4.50 -13.11 -3.75
N ALA A 42 4.82 -13.77 -4.86
CA ALA A 42 6.03 -13.49 -5.63
C ALA A 42 5.95 -12.16 -6.39
N ASP A 43 4.74 -11.63 -6.61
CA ASP A 43 4.49 -10.36 -7.28
C ASP A 43 4.49 -9.17 -6.30
N ALA A 44 4.36 -9.47 -4.99
CA ALA A 44 4.44 -8.46 -3.94
C ALA A 44 5.91 -8.13 -3.59
N PRO A 45 6.24 -6.86 -3.31
CA PRO A 45 7.55 -6.51 -2.79
C PRO A 45 7.80 -7.20 -1.43
N PRO A 46 9.07 -7.49 -1.08
CA PRO A 46 9.40 -8.18 0.17
C PRO A 46 8.85 -7.48 1.42
N GLU A 47 8.91 -6.14 1.45
CA GLU A 47 8.43 -5.32 2.57
C GLU A 47 7.86 -3.99 2.04
N LEU A 48 6.82 -3.48 2.71
CA LEU A 48 6.28 -2.14 2.51
C LEU A 48 6.67 -1.28 3.69
N TYR A 49 7.28 -0.13 3.43
CA TYR A 49 7.72 0.79 4.48
C TYR A 49 7.11 2.17 4.28
N SER A 50 6.27 2.62 5.22
CA SER A 50 5.74 3.98 5.21
C SER A 50 6.78 4.97 5.73
N PRO A 51 7.05 6.09 5.02
CA PRO A 51 7.94 7.14 5.52
C PRO A 51 7.42 7.82 6.80
N GLY A 52 6.09 7.84 6.98
CA GLY A 52 5.40 8.46 8.10
C GLY A 52 4.59 7.47 8.94
N PRO A 53 3.76 7.99 9.87
CA PRO A 53 3.04 7.20 10.86
C PRO A 53 1.79 6.48 10.29
N ALA A 54 1.58 6.52 8.98
CA ALA A 54 0.39 5.98 8.33
C ALA A 54 0.77 5.13 7.11
N LEU A 55 0.20 3.93 7.06
CA LEU A 55 0.15 3.05 5.90
C LEU A 55 -1.30 2.61 5.72
N VAL A 56 -1.92 2.91 4.59
CA VAL A 56 -3.30 2.54 4.29
C VAL A 56 -3.34 1.58 3.11
N LEU A 57 -4.09 0.50 3.27
CA LEU A 57 -4.35 -0.51 2.24
C LEU A 57 -5.82 -0.46 1.88
N GLU A 58 -6.13 -0.19 0.62
CA GLU A 58 -7.51 -0.17 0.11
C GLU A 58 -7.71 -1.33 -0.86
N PHE A 59 -8.60 -2.26 -0.50
CA PHE A 59 -8.86 -3.47 -1.28
C PHE A 59 -10.00 -3.25 -2.28
N HIS A 60 -9.69 -3.42 -3.57
CA HIS A 60 -10.63 -3.33 -4.68
C HIS A 60 -10.93 -4.72 -5.20
N THR A 61 -12.21 -5.07 -5.29
CA THR A 61 -12.67 -6.34 -5.87
C THR A 61 -13.78 -6.14 -6.87
N GLY A 62 -13.83 -7.03 -7.87
CA GLY A 62 -14.87 -7.04 -8.89
C GLY A 62 -15.94 -8.11 -8.66
N PRO A 63 -17.00 -8.13 -9.48
CA PRO A 63 -18.03 -9.18 -9.45
C PRO A 63 -17.53 -10.54 -9.96
N LYS A 64 -16.32 -10.58 -10.56
CA LYS A 64 -15.75 -11.79 -11.13
C LYS A 64 -15.23 -12.69 -10.01
N GLN A 65 -15.97 -13.75 -9.71
CA GLN A 65 -15.47 -14.81 -8.83
C GLN A 65 -14.23 -15.50 -9.41
N ASN A 66 -13.24 -15.71 -8.56
CA ASN A 66 -12.02 -16.45 -8.85
C ASN A 66 -11.62 -17.27 -7.61
N ASN A 67 -10.59 -18.11 -7.73
CA ASN A 67 -10.09 -18.95 -6.64
C ASN A 67 -9.04 -18.21 -5.77
N ALA A 68 -9.01 -16.87 -5.78
CA ALA A 68 -8.07 -16.12 -4.95
C ALA A 68 -8.59 -16.04 -3.51
N THR A 69 -7.67 -16.16 -2.54
CA THR A 69 -7.99 -16.16 -1.10
C THR A 69 -7.86 -14.78 -0.47
N GLY A 70 -7.55 -13.75 -1.26
CA GLY A 70 -7.26 -12.41 -0.77
C GLY A 70 -5.80 -12.22 -0.35
N PHE A 71 -5.57 -11.33 0.62
CA PHE A 71 -4.24 -11.00 1.11
C PHE A 71 -4.12 -11.25 2.61
N VAL A 72 -2.89 -11.52 3.05
CA VAL A 72 -2.53 -11.64 4.47
C VAL A 72 -1.17 -10.99 4.66
N GLY A 73 -0.99 -10.29 5.77
CA GLY A 73 0.27 -9.62 6.10
C GLY A 73 0.38 -9.36 7.58
N THR A 74 1.61 -9.08 8.01
CA THR A 74 1.95 -8.65 9.37
C THR A 74 2.49 -7.24 9.30
N TYR A 75 2.21 -6.42 10.31
CA TYR A 75 2.76 -5.07 10.42
C TYR A 75 3.47 -4.91 11.76
N SER A 76 4.47 -4.02 11.79
CA SER A 76 5.13 -3.58 13.00
C SER A 76 5.52 -2.11 12.86
N PHE A 77 5.57 -1.40 13.98
CA PHE A 77 6.23 -0.10 14.03
C PHE A 77 7.73 -0.33 14.19
N ILE A 78 8.53 0.46 13.49
CA ILE A 78 9.99 0.46 13.67
C ILE A 78 10.41 1.81 14.23
N ASP A 79 11.23 1.78 15.27
CA ASP A 79 11.89 2.97 15.79
C ASP A 79 13.07 3.28 14.87
N LYS A 80 13.00 4.40 14.15
CA LYS A 80 14.17 4.94 13.45
C LYS A 80 15.06 5.64 14.47
N PRO A 81 16.31 5.21 14.70
CA PRO A 81 17.23 5.99 15.50
C PRO A 81 17.38 7.37 14.84
N ALA A 82 17.26 8.43 15.66
CA ALA A 82 17.40 9.80 15.19
C ALA A 82 18.72 9.93 14.42
N THR A 83 18.65 10.35 13.16
CA THR A 83 19.81 10.64 12.34
C THR A 83 20.69 11.64 13.12
N MET A 84 21.86 11.18 13.55
CA MET A 84 22.83 12.03 14.23
C MET A 84 23.32 13.06 13.22
N HIS A 85 22.78 14.29 13.29
CA HIS A 85 23.37 15.41 12.59
C HIS A 85 24.73 15.69 13.23
N LEU A 86 25.81 15.33 12.53
CA LEU A 86 27.12 15.89 12.80
C LEU A 86 27.02 17.41 12.56
N ILE A 87 27.09 18.16 13.65
CA ILE A 87 27.39 19.60 13.66
C ILE A 87 28.88 19.80 13.40
#